data_AF-A0A1N6Q337-F1
#
_entry.id   AF-A0A1N6Q337-F1
#
_cell.length_a   1.000
_cell.length_b   1.000
_cell.length_c   1.000
_cell.angle_alpha   90.00
_cell.angle_beta   90.00
_cell.angle_gamma   90.00
#
_symmetry.space_group_name_H-M   'P 1'
#
loop_
_entity.id
_entity.type
_entity.pdbx_description
1 polymer ?
#
loop_
_entity_poly.entity_id
_entity_poly.type
_entity_poly.pdbx_seq_one_letter_code
_entity_poly.pdbx_strand_id
1 'polypeptide(L)'
;MQTQGSSARALPHSDHGTPLRATVIWVVLIAATIVTWSVGESGATGPAIVGLLFSIAFGKGALIILDYMALRRAPLMWPMLALGWMTLVCALIGIAYWKGLAA
;
A
#
# COMPACT_ATOMS: atom_id res chain seq x y z
N MET A 1 -22.77 -43.58 38.22
CA MET A 1 -21.62 -43.39 37.31
C MET A 1 -22.16 -42.94 35.96
N GLN A 2 -22.24 -41.63 35.75
CA GLN A 2 -22.51 -41.00 34.44
C GLN A 2 -21.38 -40.02 34.22
N THR A 3 -20.58 -40.31 33.20
CA THR A 3 -19.39 -39.58 32.80
C THR A 3 -19.81 -38.21 32.28
N GLN A 4 -19.49 -37.19 33.05
CA GLN A 4 -19.59 -35.80 32.64
C GLN A 4 -18.56 -35.61 31.50
N GLY A 5 -18.99 -35.85 30.27
CA GLY A 5 -18.24 -35.56 29.06
C GLY A 5 -18.08 -34.05 28.93
N SER A 6 -17.00 -33.56 29.52
CA SER A 6 -16.45 -32.20 29.46
C SER A 6 -16.85 -31.47 28.18
N SER A 7 -17.95 -30.72 28.26
CA SER A 7 -18.48 -29.91 27.19
C SER A 7 -17.45 -28.84 26.81
N ALA A 8 -17.10 -28.83 25.53
CA ALA A 8 -16.79 -27.63 24.75
C ALA A 8 -16.07 -26.49 25.51
N ARG A 9 -14.75 -26.61 25.71
CA ARG A 9 -13.93 -25.38 25.73
C ARG A 9 -13.81 -24.87 24.29
N ALA A 10 -14.83 -24.14 23.86
CA ALA A 10 -14.67 -23.21 22.76
C ALA A 10 -13.65 -22.16 23.22
N LEU A 11 -12.38 -22.38 22.87
CA LEU A 11 -11.34 -21.39 23.08
C LEU A 11 -11.73 -20.14 22.27
N PRO A 12 -11.72 -18.93 22.85
CA PRO A 12 -11.81 -17.73 22.04
C PRO A 12 -10.55 -17.66 21.17
N HIS A 13 -10.68 -18.01 19.89
CA HIS A 13 -9.67 -17.82 18.86
C HIS A 13 -9.30 -16.33 18.79
N SER A 14 -8.24 -15.96 19.48
CA SER A 14 -7.76 -14.58 19.58
C SER A 14 -6.82 -14.29 18.41
N ASP A 15 -7.32 -14.40 17.18
CA ASP A 15 -6.56 -14.16 15.95
C ASP A 15 -6.93 -12.82 15.30
N HIS A 16 -6.90 -11.74 16.08
CA HIS A 16 -7.10 -10.40 15.53
C HIS A 16 -5.78 -9.65 15.55
N GLY A 17 -5.11 -9.63 14.39
CA GLY A 17 -4.05 -8.67 14.10
C GLY A 17 -4.56 -7.26 14.41
N THR A 18 -3.72 -6.44 15.03
CA THR A 18 -4.08 -5.14 15.61
C THR A 18 -4.93 -4.29 14.65
N PRO A 19 -6.25 -4.15 14.92
CA PRO A 19 -7.19 -3.54 13.96
C PRO A 19 -6.82 -2.08 13.64
N LEU A 20 -6.21 -1.40 14.61
CA LEU A 20 -5.68 -0.04 14.46
C LEU A 20 -4.73 0.14 13.27
N ARG A 21 -3.81 -0.81 13.00
CA ARG A 21 -2.89 -0.67 11.86
C ARG A 21 -3.63 -0.74 10.54
N ALA A 22 -4.52 -1.73 10.40
CA ALA A 22 -5.31 -1.92 9.18
C ALA A 22 -6.21 -0.71 8.91
N THR A 23 -6.84 -0.17 9.95
CA THR A 23 -7.66 1.05 9.84
C THR A 23 -6.81 2.26 9.43
N VAL A 24 -5.62 2.46 10.00
CA VAL A 24 -4.73 3.57 9.60
C VAL A 24 -4.32 3.46 8.13
N ILE A 25 -3.92 2.27 7.67
CA ILE A 25 -3.54 2.05 6.27
C ILE A 25 -4.74 2.31 5.36
N TRP A 26 -5.91 1.81 5.73
CA TRP A 26 -7.15 2.05 5.00
C TRP A 26 -7.46 3.56 4.89
N VAL A 27 -7.36 4.31 5.99
CA VAL A 27 -7.55 5.77 5.98
C VAL A 27 -6.53 6.47 5.09
N VAL A 28 -5.25 6.06 5.14
CA VAL A 28 -4.20 6.61 4.27
C VAL A 28 -4.50 6.34 2.79
N LEU A 29 -4.97 5.14 2.44
CA LEU A 29 -5.35 4.79 1.06
C LEU A 29 -6.55 5.60 0.57
N ILE A 30 -7.56 5.82 1.42
CA ILE A 30 -8.71 6.67 1.13
C ILE A 30 -8.23 8.10 0.89
N ALA A 31 -7.43 8.66 1.81
CA ALA A 31 -6.90 10.01 1.70
C ALA A 31 -6.07 10.20 0.42
N ALA A 32 -5.17 9.25 0.11
CA ALA A 32 -4.40 9.26 -1.14
C ALA A 32 -5.30 9.30 -2.38
N THR A 33 -6.41 8.55 -2.36
CA THR A 33 -7.37 8.53 -3.48
C THR A 33 -8.11 9.86 -3.62
N ILE A 34 -8.54 10.46 -2.51
CA ILE A 34 -9.21 11.77 -2.50
C ILE A 34 -8.26 12.85 -3.04
N VAL A 35 -6.98 12.82 -2.67
CA VAL A 35 -5.98 13.77 -3.19
C VAL A 35 -5.75 13.58 -4.69
N THR A 36 -5.62 12.33 -5.16
CA THR A 36 -5.51 12.07 -6.62
C THR A 36 -6.74 12.58 -7.36
N TRP A 37 -7.93 12.34 -6.81
CA TRP A 37 -9.19 12.76 -7.40
C TRP A 37 -9.33 14.28 -7.44
N SER A 38 -9.00 15.00 -6.36
CA SER A 38 -9.09 16.47 -6.32
C SER A 38 -8.13 17.14 -7.30
N VAL A 39 -6.93 16.56 -7.49
CA VAL A 39 -5.96 17.00 -8.50
C VAL A 39 -6.49 16.78 -9.92
N GLY A 40 -7.15 15.65 -10.17
CA GLY A 40 -7.79 15.34 -11.45
C GLY A 40 -8.98 16.26 -11.76
N GLU A 41 -9.85 16.50 -10.78
CA GLU A 41 -11.02 17.39 -10.88
C GLU A 41 -10.61 18.84 -11.17
N SER A 42 -9.50 19.29 -10.58
CA SER A 42 -8.97 20.63 -10.81
C SER A 42 -8.44 20.85 -12.23
N GLY A 43 -8.37 19.79 -13.06
CA GLY A 43 -7.79 19.84 -14.42
C GLY A 43 -6.33 20.30 -14.42
N ALA A 44 -5.69 20.25 -13.25
CA ALA A 44 -4.43 20.90 -13.02
C ALA A 44 -3.37 20.10 -13.80
N THR A 45 -2.71 20.77 -14.74
CA THR A 45 -1.80 20.13 -15.69
C THR A 45 -0.42 20.75 -15.58
N GLY A 46 0.63 19.92 -15.57
CA GLY A 46 2.01 20.39 -15.58
C GLY A 46 2.99 19.41 -14.95
N PRO A 47 4.30 19.64 -15.11
CA PRO A 47 5.36 18.73 -14.63
C PRO A 47 5.30 18.49 -13.12
N ALA A 48 5.00 19.54 -12.35
CA ALA A 48 4.86 19.44 -10.89
C ALA A 48 3.70 18.52 -10.47
N ILE A 49 2.61 18.51 -11.24
CA ILE A 49 1.42 17.72 -10.94
C ILE A 49 1.61 16.27 -11.35
N VAL A 50 2.27 16.04 -12.50
CA VAL A 50 2.71 14.71 -12.89
C VAL A 50 3.62 14.12 -11.79
N GLY A 51 4.59 14.88 -11.30
CA GLY A 51 5.46 14.46 -10.19
C GLY A 51 4.70 14.18 -8.88
N LEU A 52 3.71 15.01 -8.53
CA LEU A 52 2.84 14.81 -7.37
C LEU A 52 2.04 13.50 -7.48
N LEU A 53 1.30 13.34 -8.59
CA LEU A 53 0.48 12.15 -8.85
C LEU A 53 1.33 10.88 -8.86
N PHE A 54 2.54 10.98 -9.42
CA PHE A 54 3.49 9.90 -9.45
C PHE A 54 3.97 9.48 -8.07
N SER A 55 4.29 10.47 -7.22
CA SER A 55 4.69 10.23 -5.83
C SER A 55 3.56 9.61 -5.02
N ILE A 56 2.31 10.05 -5.24
CA ILE A 56 1.11 9.47 -4.60
C ILE A 56 0.91 8.02 -5.06
N ALA A 57 1.02 7.75 -6.37
CA ALA A 57 0.88 6.41 -6.92
C ALA A 57 1.96 5.46 -6.37
N PHE A 58 3.21 5.91 -6.31
CA PHE A 58 4.32 5.16 -5.72
C PHE A 58 4.10 4.87 -4.23
N GLY A 59 3.76 5.90 -3.44
CA GLY A 59 3.51 5.74 -2.01
C GLY A 59 2.34 4.80 -1.70
N LYS A 60 1.24 4.93 -2.44
CA LYS A 60 0.06 4.08 -2.31
C LYS A 60 0.37 2.62 -2.71
N GLY A 61 1.12 2.42 -3.79
CA GLY A 61 1.58 1.09 -4.24
C GLY A 61 2.52 0.42 -3.23
N ALA A 62 3.47 1.17 -2.67
CA ALA A 62 4.38 0.68 -1.64
C ALA A 62 3.62 0.21 -0.38
N LEU A 63 2.63 0.99 0.09
CA LEU A 63 1.78 0.60 1.22
C LEU A 63 1.00 -0.70 0.95
N ILE A 64 0.49 -0.89 -0.26
CA ILE A 64 -0.24 -2.12 -0.64
C ILE A 64 0.69 -3.34 -0.62
N ILE A 65 1.89 -3.23 -1.21
CA ILE A 65 2.87 -4.34 -1.29
C ILE A 65 3.34 -4.76 0.12
N LEU A 66 3.64 -3.80 0.98
CA LEU A 66 4.16 -4.04 2.33
C LEU A 66 3.08 -4.57 3.29
N ASP A 67 1.88 -3.99 3.26
CA ASP A 67 0.86 -4.26 4.29
C ASP A 67 -0.27 -5.20 3.85
N TYR A 68 -0.77 -5.09 2.61
CA TYR A 68 -1.87 -5.95 2.14
C TYR A 68 -1.37 -7.29 1.61
N MET A 69 -0.18 -7.35 1.01
CA MET A 69 0.39 -8.61 0.53
C MET A 69 1.06 -9.46 1.62
N ALA A 70 1.05 -8.99 2.88
CA ALA A 70 1.68 -9.63 4.04
C ALA A 70 3.17 -10.02 3.84
N LEU A 71 3.84 -9.48 2.81
CA LEU A 71 5.24 -9.75 2.50
C LEU A 71 6.18 -9.27 3.62
N ARG A 72 5.71 -8.40 4.51
CA ARG A 72 6.42 -7.93 5.71
C ARG A 72 6.68 -9.02 6.76
N ARG A 73 5.93 -10.14 6.77
CA ARG A 73 6.24 -11.32 7.61
C ARG A 73 7.14 -12.35 6.92
N ALA A 74 7.38 -12.20 5.61
CA ALA A 74 8.30 -13.03 4.85
C ALA A 74 9.72 -12.43 4.92
N PRO A 75 10.80 -13.24 4.72
CA PRO A 75 12.18 -12.75 4.79
C PRO A 75 12.38 -11.50 3.92
N LEU A 76 13.00 -10.46 4.52
CA LEU A 76 13.13 -9.08 4.00
C LEU A 76 13.68 -8.96 2.56
N MET A 77 14.30 -10.00 2.01
CA MET A 77 14.79 -10.05 0.62
C MET A 77 13.66 -9.84 -0.40
N TRP A 78 12.47 -10.42 -0.18
CA TRP A 78 11.35 -10.33 -1.13
C TRP A 78 10.69 -8.95 -1.17
N PRO A 79 10.38 -8.29 -0.04
CA PRO A 79 9.90 -6.92 -0.02
C PRO A 79 10.87 -5.94 -0.69
N MET A 80 12.17 -6.06 -0.43
CA MET A 80 13.19 -5.19 -1.02
C MET A 80 13.29 -5.35 -2.53
N LEU A 81 13.17 -6.58 -3.05
CA LEU A 81 13.16 -6.80 -4.50
C LEU A 81 11.92 -6.19 -5.16
N ALA A 82 10.74 -6.38 -4.55
CA ALA A 82 9.49 -5.80 -5.07
C ALA A 82 9.49 -4.26 -5.01
N LEU A 83 9.90 -3.67 -3.89
CA LEU A 83 10.07 -2.23 -3.73
C LEU A 83 11.15 -1.67 -4.65
N GLY A 84 12.28 -2.36 -4.76
CA GLY A 84 13.38 -1.99 -5.64
C GLY A 84 12.93 -1.99 -7.10
N TRP A 85 12.18 -3.02 -7.53
CA TRP A 85 11.60 -3.08 -8.87
C TRP A 85 10.57 -1.99 -9.13
N MET A 86 9.64 -1.75 -8.20
CA MET A 86 8.68 -0.63 -8.29
C MET A 86 9.38 0.72 -8.37
N THR A 87 10.42 0.92 -7.56
CA THR A 87 11.24 2.13 -7.55
C THR A 87 11.98 2.29 -8.88
N LEU A 88 12.51 1.20 -9.44
CA LEU A 88 13.19 1.20 -10.74
C LEU A 88 12.23 1.58 -11.87
N VAL A 89 11.05 0.94 -11.94
CA VAL A 89 10.02 1.30 -12.93
C VAL A 89 9.60 2.75 -12.75
N CYS A 90 9.46 3.20 -11.51
CA CYS A 90 9.08 4.57 -11.24
C CYS A 90 10.18 5.57 -11.69
N ALA A 91 11.44 5.27 -11.38
CA ALA A 91 12.56 6.08 -11.84
C ALA A 91 12.62 6.13 -13.37
N LEU A 92 12.40 5.01 -14.06
CA LEU A 92 12.37 4.95 -15.53
C LEU A 92 11.26 5.82 -16.12
N ILE A 93 10.04 5.77 -15.57
CA ILE A 93 8.94 6.61 -16.05
C ILE A 93 9.26 8.10 -15.81
N GLY A 94 9.83 8.45 -14.66
CA GLY A 94 10.25 9.83 -14.36
C GLY A 94 11.34 10.33 -15.31
N ILE A 95 12.35 9.50 -15.59
CA ILE A 95 13.43 9.80 -16.55
C ILE A 95 12.88 9.93 -17.97
N ALA A 96 11.98 9.05 -18.38
CA ALA A 96 11.33 9.11 -19.70
C ALA A 96 10.51 10.40 -19.86
N TYR A 97 9.76 10.79 -18.82
CA TYR A 97 9.02 12.04 -18.79
C TYR A 97 9.95 13.26 -18.91
N TRP A 98 11.06 13.27 -18.16
CA TRP A 98 12.06 14.33 -18.25
C TRP A 98 12.67 14.43 -19.66
N LYS A 99 13.02 13.29 -20.26
CA LYS A 99 13.52 13.23 -21.63
C LYS A 99 12.47 13.70 -22.65
N GLY A 100 11.20 13.38 -22.44
CA GLY A 100 10.10 13.84 -23.29
C GLY A 100 9.82 15.34 -23.19
N LEU A 101 10.10 15.96 -22.04
CA LEU A 101 10.05 17.41 -21.85
C LEU A 101 11.25 18.14 -22.44
N ALA A 102 12.40 17.46 -22.56
CA ALA A 102 13.63 17.99 -23.12
C ALA A 102 13.76 17.80 -24.64
N ALA A 103 12.76 17.19 -25.29
CA ALA A 103 12.67 16.94 -26.72
C ALA A 103 11.70 17.93 -27.38
#